data_AF-A0A7J9WLB5-F1
#
_entry.id   AF-A0A7J9WLB5-F1
#
_cell.length_a   1.000
_cell.length_b   1.000
_cell.length_c   1.000
_cell.angle_alpha   90.00
_cell.angle_beta   90.00
_cell.angle_gamma   90.00
#
_symmetry.space_group_name_H-M   'P 1'
#
loop_
_entity.id
_entity.type
_entity.pdbx_description
1 polymer ?
#
loop_
_entity_poly.entity_id
_entity_poly.type
_entity_poly.pdbx_seq_one_letter_code
_entity_poly.pdbx_strand_id
1 'polypeptide(L)'
;MDLEVHLARIERVIAEARTLPLSASVMINRSEIEDLLRELRSAIPNEVRQARWIIKERDDLLAVAEREAEQTRNDGLAEQERMVSETEVVRAAGREAERILEDAREQARTLRLQADDYVDGKLAGFEGILERTLSAVSRGRDQLQTRTVGAGNEPASSGDEGGDTGEHLEPPIQLYDQERTDP
;
A
#
# COMPACT_ATOMS: atom_id res chain seq x y z
N MET A 1 -33.08 -15.74 51.10
CA MET A 1 -33.15 -17.15 51.56
C MET A 1 -33.91 -17.26 52.89
N ASP A 2 -33.81 -16.25 53.76
CA ASP A 2 -34.56 -16.23 55.02
C ASP A 2 -36.06 -16.12 54.80
N LEU A 3 -36.51 -15.36 53.79
CA LEU A 3 -37.95 -15.17 53.52
C LEU A 3 -38.69 -16.49 53.26
N GLU A 4 -38.10 -17.37 52.44
CA GLU A 4 -38.68 -18.67 52.09
C GLU A 4 -38.76 -19.59 53.31
N VAL A 5 -37.75 -19.55 54.19
CA VAL A 5 -37.73 -20.34 55.42
C VAL A 5 -38.84 -19.91 56.39
N HIS A 6 -39.05 -18.61 56.56
CA HIS A 6 -40.10 -18.08 57.45
C HIS A 6 -41.50 -18.37 56.89
N LEU A 7 -41.69 -18.23 55.56
CA LEU A 7 -42.95 -18.58 54.90
C LEU A 7 -43.25 -20.07 55.02
N ALA A 8 -42.29 -20.95 54.72
CA ALA A 8 -42.47 -22.39 54.84
C ALA A 8 -42.78 -22.83 56.29
N ARG A 9 -42.24 -22.11 57.29
CA ARG A 9 -42.54 -22.36 58.70
C ARG A 9 -43.96 -21.95 59.07
N ILE A 10 -44.43 -20.80 58.58
CA ILE A 10 -45.83 -20.36 58.75
C ILE A 10 -46.79 -21.33 58.06
N GLU A 11 -46.49 -21.74 56.83
CA GLU A 11 -47.27 -22.73 56.08
C GLU A 11 -47.37 -24.06 56.84
N ARG A 12 -46.27 -24.53 57.44
CA ARG A 12 -46.26 -25.74 58.27
C ARG A 12 -47.15 -25.61 59.51
N VAL A 13 -47.05 -24.51 60.25
CA VAL A 13 -47.88 -24.26 61.44
C VAL A 13 -49.37 -24.24 61.09
N ILE A 14 -49.72 -23.68 59.93
CA ILE A 14 -51.11 -23.67 59.45
C ILE A 14 -51.55 -25.09 59.03
N ALA A 15 -50.69 -25.85 58.36
CA ALA A 15 -51.00 -27.21 57.90
C ALA A 15 -51.19 -28.22 59.05
N GLU A 16 -50.44 -28.06 60.15
CA GLU A 16 -50.49 -28.94 61.32
C GLU A 16 -51.57 -28.52 62.35
N ALA A 17 -52.24 -27.39 62.11
CA ALA A 17 -53.22 -26.82 63.03
C ALA A 17 -54.45 -27.72 63.22
N ARG A 18 -54.97 -27.78 64.45
CA ARG A 18 -56.10 -28.64 64.79
C ARG A 18 -57.40 -28.08 64.19
N THR A 19 -58.10 -28.87 63.37
CA THR A 19 -59.39 -28.48 62.78
C THR A 19 -60.54 -28.56 63.79
N LEU A 20 -61.51 -27.66 63.66
CA LEU A 20 -62.73 -27.67 64.48
C LEU A 20 -63.84 -28.50 63.79
N PRO A 21 -64.58 -29.35 64.52
CA PRO A 21 -65.65 -30.15 63.91
C PRO A 21 -66.78 -29.26 63.40
N LEU A 22 -67.33 -29.61 62.23
CA LEU A 22 -68.42 -28.88 61.54
C LEU A 22 -68.04 -27.44 61.09
N SER A 23 -66.75 -27.11 61.01
CA SER A 23 -66.26 -25.80 60.54
C SER A 23 -65.04 -25.94 59.60
N ALA A 24 -64.83 -24.94 58.75
CA ALA A 24 -63.60 -24.79 57.96
C ALA A 24 -62.45 -24.12 58.76
N SER A 25 -62.65 -23.83 60.04
CA SER A 25 -61.68 -23.13 60.89
C SER A 25 -60.66 -24.07 61.55
N VAL A 26 -59.44 -23.57 61.71
CA VAL A 26 -58.33 -24.23 62.41
C VAL A 26 -57.94 -23.47 63.68
N MET A 27 -57.55 -24.20 64.72
CA MET A 27 -57.04 -23.66 65.97
C MET A 27 -55.51 -23.56 65.90
N ILE A 28 -55.00 -22.33 65.96
CA ILE A 28 -53.57 -22.02 65.89
C ILE A 28 -53.16 -21.31 67.19
N ASN A 29 -51.94 -21.57 67.66
CA ASN A 29 -51.37 -20.80 68.76
C ASN A 29 -51.11 -19.36 68.31
N ARG A 30 -51.84 -18.43 68.90
CA ARG A 30 -51.75 -17.01 68.58
C ARG A 30 -50.36 -16.42 68.80
N SER A 31 -49.65 -16.78 69.88
CA SER A 31 -48.33 -16.19 70.16
C SER A 31 -47.29 -16.66 69.14
N GLU A 32 -47.33 -17.94 68.78
CA GLU A 32 -46.41 -18.54 67.81
C GLU A 32 -46.54 -17.93 66.42
N ILE A 33 -47.77 -17.77 65.91
CA ILE A 33 -48.00 -17.15 64.60
C ILE A 33 -47.65 -15.65 64.60
N GLU A 34 -47.91 -14.94 65.71
CA GLU A 34 -47.54 -13.53 65.85
C GLU A 34 -46.01 -13.32 65.84
N ASP A 35 -45.25 -14.24 66.46
CA ASP A 35 -43.79 -14.21 66.47
C ASP A 35 -43.23 -14.48 65.07
N LEU A 36 -43.72 -15.51 64.38
CA LEU A 36 -43.31 -15.82 63.00
C LEU A 36 -43.62 -14.68 62.01
N LEU A 37 -44.79 -14.04 62.14
CA LEU A 37 -45.15 -12.89 61.33
C LEU A 37 -44.26 -11.67 61.63
N ARG A 38 -43.82 -11.50 62.88
CA ARG A 38 -42.92 -10.41 63.27
C ARG A 38 -41.51 -10.63 62.69
N GLU A 39 -41.01 -11.85 62.76
CA GLU A 39 -39.74 -12.24 62.14
C GLU A 39 -39.79 -12.02 60.62
N LEU A 40 -40.84 -12.52 59.95
CA LEU A 40 -41.07 -12.32 58.51
C LEU A 40 -41.10 -10.84 58.13
N ARG A 41 -41.87 -10.03 58.88
CA ARG A 41 -41.98 -8.59 58.66
C ARG A 41 -40.63 -7.87 58.82
N SER A 42 -39.76 -8.36 59.70
CA SER A 42 -38.43 -7.80 59.90
C SER A 42 -37.44 -8.21 58.80
N ALA A 43 -37.61 -9.38 58.20
CA ALA A 43 -36.74 -9.91 57.15
C ALA A 43 -37.03 -9.31 55.75
N ILE A 44 -38.30 -9.05 55.41
CA ILE A 44 -38.72 -8.54 54.09
C ILE A 44 -37.96 -7.27 53.65
N PRO A 45 -37.81 -6.21 54.48
CA PRO A 45 -37.13 -5.00 54.05
C PRO A 45 -35.66 -5.22 53.68
N ASN A 46 -35.01 -6.22 54.28
CA ASN A 46 -33.63 -6.56 53.95
C ASN A 46 -33.55 -7.26 52.58
N GLU A 47 -34.39 -8.27 52.36
CA GLU A 47 -34.45 -9.03 51.10
C GLU A 47 -34.83 -8.12 49.93
N VAL A 48 -35.77 -7.18 50.11
CA VAL A 48 -36.14 -6.20 49.08
C VAL A 48 -34.98 -5.24 48.77
N ARG A 49 -34.22 -4.79 49.79
CA ARG A 49 -33.03 -3.96 49.56
C ARG A 49 -31.96 -4.73 48.80
N GLN A 50 -31.71 -5.98 49.16
CA GLN A 50 -30.75 -6.85 48.47
C GLN A 50 -31.16 -7.07 47.01
N ALA A 51 -32.43 -7.40 46.75
CA ALA A 51 -32.93 -7.56 45.38
C ALA A 51 -32.76 -6.28 44.55
N ARG A 52 -33.10 -5.12 45.12
CA ARG A 52 -32.89 -3.82 44.44
C ARG A 52 -31.41 -3.53 44.18
N TRP A 53 -30.53 -3.87 45.14
CA TRP A 53 -29.10 -3.69 44.97
C TRP A 53 -28.55 -4.59 43.85
N ILE A 54 -28.96 -5.87 43.80
CA ILE A 54 -28.55 -6.80 42.73
C ILE A 54 -29.00 -6.29 41.36
N ILE A 55 -30.25 -5.79 41.25
CA ILE A 55 -30.75 -5.22 39.99
C ILE A 55 -29.91 -4.01 39.58
N LYS A 56 -29.63 -3.10 40.51
CA LYS A 56 -28.79 -1.94 40.24
C LYS A 56 -27.37 -2.36 39.79
N GLU A 57 -26.75 -3.27 40.51
CA GLU A 57 -25.40 -3.77 40.20
C GLU A 57 -25.35 -4.43 38.81
N ARG A 58 -26.39 -5.19 38.45
CA ARG A 58 -26.54 -5.76 37.11
C ARG A 58 -26.62 -4.66 36.05
N ASP A 59 -27.43 -3.64 36.27
CA ASP A 59 -27.61 -2.56 35.30
C ASP A 59 -26.34 -1.72 35.15
N ASP A 60 -25.62 -1.47 36.25
CA ASP A 60 -24.31 -0.80 36.25
C ASP A 60 -23.27 -1.65 35.47
N LEU A 61 -23.24 -2.97 35.70
CA LEU A 61 -22.36 -3.90 34.99
C LEU A 61 -22.67 -3.94 33.48
N LEU A 62 -23.94 -3.99 33.10
CA LEU A 62 -24.34 -3.96 31.70
C LEU A 62 -23.92 -2.66 31.02
N ALA A 63 -24.09 -1.51 31.70
CA ALA A 63 -23.67 -0.23 31.15
C ALA A 63 -22.14 -0.15 30.95
N VAL A 64 -21.35 -0.80 31.80
CA VAL A 64 -19.89 -0.92 31.61
C VAL A 64 -19.58 -1.84 30.41
N ALA A 65 -20.21 -3.01 30.35
CA ALA A 65 -20.00 -3.96 29.27
C ALA A 65 -20.39 -3.40 27.90
N GLU A 66 -21.48 -2.63 27.81
CA GLU A 66 -21.90 -1.94 26.58
C GLU A 66 -20.87 -0.91 26.12
N ARG A 67 -20.33 -0.11 27.06
CA ARG A 67 -19.27 0.86 26.76
C ARG A 67 -18.00 0.18 26.27
N GLU A 68 -17.59 -0.91 26.91
CA GLU A 68 -16.40 -1.67 26.52
C GLU A 68 -16.58 -2.35 25.15
N ALA A 69 -17.76 -2.90 24.88
CA ALA A 69 -18.09 -3.48 23.59
C ALA A 69 -18.09 -2.42 22.47
N GLU A 70 -18.65 -1.23 22.75
CA GLU A 70 -18.61 -0.11 21.81
C GLU A 70 -17.17 0.36 21.54
N GLN A 71 -16.36 0.50 22.58
CA GLN A 71 -14.95 0.85 22.44
C GLN A 71 -14.21 -0.17 21.58
N THR A 72 -14.33 -1.47 21.90
CA THR A 72 -13.69 -2.56 21.15
C THR A 72 -14.12 -2.57 19.68
N ARG A 73 -15.41 -2.33 19.42
CA ARG A 73 -15.93 -2.23 18.06
C ARG A 73 -15.33 -1.04 17.31
N ASN A 74 -15.26 0.12 17.93
CA ASN A 74 -14.70 1.32 17.31
C ASN A 74 -13.20 1.16 17.03
N ASP A 75 -12.45 0.59 17.97
CA ASP A 75 -11.02 0.29 17.79
C ASP A 75 -10.80 -0.71 16.65
N GLY A 76 -11.63 -1.76 16.57
CA GLY A 76 -11.60 -2.73 15.48
C GLY A 76 -11.90 -2.11 14.11
N LEU A 77 -12.88 -1.19 14.04
CA LEU A 77 -13.21 -0.48 12.80
C LEU A 77 -12.07 0.45 12.35
N ALA A 78 -11.46 1.18 13.29
CA ALA A 78 -10.32 2.05 12.99
C ALA A 78 -9.12 1.27 12.45
N GLU A 79 -8.83 0.11 13.06
CA GLU A 79 -7.75 -0.76 12.61
C GLU A 79 -8.05 -1.40 11.25
N GLN A 80 -9.30 -1.78 10.98
CA GLN A 80 -9.72 -2.25 9.67
C GLN A 80 -9.50 -1.18 8.59
N GLU A 81 -9.89 0.06 8.85
CA GLU A 81 -9.70 1.18 7.93
C GLU A 81 -8.21 1.40 7.63
N ARG A 82 -7.35 1.37 8.67
CA ARG A 82 -5.89 1.46 8.53
C ARG A 82 -5.34 0.34 7.63
N MET A 83 -5.72 -0.92 7.87
CA MET A 83 -5.25 -2.05 7.06
C MET A 83 -5.69 -1.96 5.60
N VAL A 84 -6.91 -1.50 5.33
CA VAL A 84 -7.41 -1.30 3.97
C VAL A 84 -6.60 -0.20 3.28
N SER A 85 -6.40 0.94 3.94
CA SER A 85 -5.59 2.05 3.42
C SER A 85 -4.16 1.61 3.11
N GLU A 86 -3.50 0.89 4.01
CA GLU A 86 -2.16 0.36 3.78
C GLU A 86 -2.13 -0.60 2.59
N THR A 87 -3.12 -1.48 2.47
CA THR A 87 -3.24 -2.40 1.33
C THR A 87 -3.44 -1.64 0.01
N GLU A 88 -4.23 -0.57 0.00
CA GLU A 88 -4.44 0.27 -1.16
C GLU A 88 -3.17 1.01 -1.58
N VAL A 89 -2.41 1.56 -0.62
CA VAL A 89 -1.11 2.18 -0.86
C VAL A 89 -0.14 1.17 -1.47
N VAL A 90 -0.04 -0.03 -0.92
CA VAL A 90 0.84 -1.09 -1.45
C VAL A 90 0.43 -1.49 -2.87
N ARG A 91 -0.88 -1.65 -3.14
CA ARG A 91 -1.38 -1.96 -4.49
C ARG A 91 -1.09 -0.82 -5.48
N ALA A 92 -1.26 0.43 -5.05
CA ALA A 92 -0.98 1.60 -5.89
C ALA A 92 0.52 1.69 -6.22
N ALA A 93 1.39 1.51 -5.21
CA ALA A 93 2.83 1.47 -5.38
C ALA A 93 3.26 0.34 -6.32
N GLY A 94 2.63 -0.85 -6.22
CA GLY A 94 2.89 -1.97 -7.13
C GLY A 94 2.54 -1.67 -8.59
N ARG A 95 1.39 -1.02 -8.84
CA ARG A 95 1.00 -0.60 -10.20
C ARG A 95 1.96 0.44 -10.77
N GLU A 96 2.37 1.39 -9.95
CA GLU A 96 3.30 2.43 -10.36
C GLU A 96 4.69 1.87 -10.65
N ALA A 97 5.16 0.93 -9.84
CA ALA A 97 6.42 0.23 -10.09
C ALA A 97 6.39 -0.53 -11.43
N GLU A 98 5.29 -1.23 -11.75
CA GLU A 98 5.18 -1.92 -13.05
C GLU A 98 5.20 -0.93 -14.22
N ARG A 99 4.49 0.19 -14.10
CA ARG A 99 4.49 1.27 -15.11
C ARG A 99 5.91 1.81 -15.33
N ILE A 100 6.64 2.10 -14.27
CA ILE A 100 8.04 2.57 -14.35
C ILE A 100 8.93 1.52 -15.02
N LEU A 101 8.74 0.24 -14.70
CA LEU A 101 9.51 -0.85 -15.33
C LEU A 101 9.19 -1.00 -16.82
N GLU A 102 7.92 -0.85 -17.21
CA GLU A 102 7.50 -0.88 -18.61
C GLU A 102 8.10 0.30 -19.39
N ASP A 103 7.97 1.52 -18.87
CA ASP A 103 8.56 2.74 -19.45
C ASP A 103 10.09 2.60 -19.60
N ALA A 104 10.77 2.09 -18.56
CA ALA A 104 12.21 1.88 -18.59
C ALA A 104 12.63 0.81 -19.62
N ARG A 105 11.85 -0.27 -19.77
CA ARG A 105 12.10 -1.32 -20.79
C ARG A 105 11.91 -0.77 -22.20
N GLU A 106 10.90 0.06 -22.43
CA GLU A 106 10.67 0.72 -23.72
C GLU A 106 11.81 1.68 -24.06
N GLN A 107 12.16 2.57 -23.14
CA GLN A 107 13.29 3.50 -23.31
C GLN A 107 14.59 2.77 -23.61
N ALA A 108 14.89 1.69 -22.87
CA ALA A 108 16.08 0.89 -23.10
C ALA A 108 16.07 0.16 -24.45
N ARG A 109 14.90 -0.15 -25.01
CA ARG A 109 14.78 -0.71 -26.36
C ARG A 109 15.04 0.37 -27.41
N THR A 110 14.40 1.52 -27.27
CA THR A 110 14.59 2.67 -28.16
C THR A 110 16.04 3.11 -28.21
N LEU A 111 16.70 3.22 -27.05
CA LEU A 111 18.11 3.60 -26.96
C LEU A 111 19.03 2.61 -27.69
N ARG A 112 18.76 1.30 -27.60
CA ARG A 112 19.52 0.28 -28.32
C ARG A 112 19.39 0.44 -29.83
N LEU A 113 18.15 0.60 -30.33
CA LEU A 113 17.90 0.80 -31.76
C LEU A 113 18.60 2.06 -32.27
N GLN A 114 18.51 3.17 -31.52
CA GLN A 114 19.20 4.40 -31.86
C GLN A 114 20.72 4.25 -31.85
N ALA A 115 21.27 3.47 -30.92
CA ALA A 115 22.70 3.20 -30.86
C ALA A 115 23.16 2.35 -32.06
N ASP A 116 22.39 1.33 -32.44
CA ASP A 116 22.66 0.49 -33.61
C ASP A 116 22.64 1.34 -34.90
N ASP A 117 21.59 2.15 -35.10
CA ASP A 117 21.47 3.07 -36.24
C ASP A 117 22.63 4.07 -36.30
N TYR A 118 23.05 4.59 -35.14
CA TYR A 118 24.16 5.52 -35.04
C TYR A 118 25.49 4.85 -35.42
N VAL A 119 25.74 3.64 -34.93
CA VAL A 119 26.95 2.86 -35.25
C VAL A 119 27.00 2.55 -36.74
N ASP A 120 25.90 2.08 -37.32
CA ASP A 120 25.81 1.78 -38.75
C ASP A 120 26.08 3.04 -39.61
N GLY A 121 25.49 4.18 -39.25
CA GLY A 121 25.74 5.45 -39.94
C GLY A 121 27.22 5.90 -39.86
N LYS A 122 27.88 5.69 -38.72
CA LYS A 122 29.32 5.98 -38.57
C LYS A 122 30.18 5.03 -39.39
N LEU A 123 29.86 3.73 -39.40
CA LEU A 123 30.59 2.73 -40.18
C LEU A 123 30.45 2.99 -41.68
N ALA A 124 29.25 3.29 -42.18
CA ALA A 124 29.05 3.68 -43.58
C ALA A 124 29.83 4.95 -43.95
N GLY A 125 29.90 5.93 -43.04
CA GLY A 125 30.73 7.12 -43.22
C GLY A 125 32.22 6.80 -43.36
N PHE A 126 32.74 5.88 -42.52
CA PHE A 126 34.12 5.43 -42.60
C PHE A 126 34.41 4.66 -43.88
N GLU A 127 33.49 3.78 -44.30
CA GLU A 127 33.59 3.04 -45.57
C GLU A 127 33.77 4.01 -46.75
N GLY A 128 32.90 5.02 -46.87
CA GLY A 128 33.02 6.01 -47.95
C GLY A 128 34.32 6.82 -47.93
N ILE A 129 34.90 7.09 -46.75
CA ILE A 129 36.21 7.75 -46.64
C ILE A 129 37.33 6.81 -47.13
N LEU A 130 37.28 5.54 -46.73
CA LEU A 130 38.27 4.54 -47.13
C LEU A 130 38.23 4.29 -48.65
N GLU A 131 37.05 4.22 -49.26
CA GLU A 131 36.90 4.10 -50.72
C GLU A 131 37.51 5.28 -51.48
N ARG A 132 37.27 6.52 -51.02
CA ARG A 132 37.87 7.72 -51.61
C ARG A 132 39.40 7.71 -51.48
N THR A 133 39.89 7.26 -50.32
CA THR A 133 41.33 7.15 -50.05
C THR A 133 41.97 6.10 -50.95
N LEU A 134 41.38 4.91 -51.07
CA LEU A 134 41.85 3.84 -51.96
C LEU A 134 41.85 4.29 -53.43
N SER A 135 40.81 4.99 -53.86
CA SER A 135 40.73 5.56 -55.22
C SER A 135 41.83 6.59 -55.48
N ALA A 136 42.14 7.44 -54.50
CA ALA A 136 43.25 8.39 -54.59
C ALA A 136 44.61 7.69 -54.70
N VAL A 137 44.83 6.63 -53.90
CA VAL A 137 46.06 5.81 -53.97
C VAL A 137 46.19 5.12 -55.32
N SER A 138 45.11 4.52 -55.86
CA SER A 138 45.13 3.89 -57.19
C SER A 138 45.54 4.88 -58.27
N ARG A 139 44.90 6.06 -58.30
CA ARG A 139 45.25 7.14 -59.24
C ARG A 139 46.71 7.58 -59.09
N GLY A 140 47.20 7.71 -57.85
CA GLY A 140 48.60 8.04 -57.59
C GLY A 140 49.57 6.97 -58.12
N ARG A 141 49.22 5.68 -58.01
CA ARG A 141 50.00 4.56 -58.55
C ARG A 141 50.01 4.55 -60.08
N ASP A 142 48.86 4.75 -60.72
CA ASP A 142 48.73 4.75 -62.18
C ASP A 142 49.55 5.90 -62.80
N GLN A 143 49.60 7.07 -62.14
CA GLN A 143 50.46 8.18 -62.54
C GLN A 143 51.95 7.83 -62.44
N LEU A 144 52.38 7.14 -61.38
CA LEU A 144 53.78 6.69 -61.23
C LEU A 144 54.16 5.61 -62.26
N GLN A 145 53.25 4.68 -62.57
CA GLN A 145 53.44 3.70 -63.64
C GLN A 145 53.51 4.36 -65.01
N THR A 146 52.64 5.32 -65.29
CA THR A 146 52.68 6.07 -66.56
C THR A 146 53.97 6.88 -66.66
N ARG A 147 54.48 7.44 -65.57
CA ARG A 147 55.76 8.18 -65.56
C ARG A 147 56.96 7.26 -65.76
N THR A 148 56.92 6.04 -65.25
CA THR A 148 57.98 5.04 -65.46
C THR A 148 57.95 4.40 -66.85
N VAL A 149 56.77 4.23 -67.45
CA VAL A 149 56.61 3.76 -68.84
C VAL A 149 56.85 4.88 -69.86
N GLY A 150 56.53 6.14 -69.50
CA GLY A 150 56.77 7.35 -70.28
C GLY A 150 58.20 7.90 -70.20
N ALA A 151 59.01 7.46 -69.23
CA ALA A 151 60.44 7.78 -69.13
C ALA A 151 61.32 7.08 -70.19
N GLY A 152 60.71 6.53 -71.25
CA GLY A 152 61.37 6.07 -72.46
C GLY A 152 61.29 7.03 -73.65
N ASN A 153 60.62 8.18 -73.55
CA ASN A 153 60.65 9.17 -74.63
C ASN A 153 60.41 10.62 -74.13
N GLU A 154 61.49 11.38 -74.07
CA GLU A 154 61.53 12.86 -73.95
C GLU A 154 61.10 13.52 -75.29
N PRO A 155 60.64 14.80 -75.34
CA PRO A 155 61.36 15.92 -74.74
C PRO A 155 60.54 17.01 -74.02
N ALA A 156 61.31 17.80 -73.29
CA ALA A 156 60.95 18.99 -72.55
C ALA A 156 60.21 20.06 -73.38
N SER A 157 59.21 20.70 -72.76
CA SER A 157 58.89 22.10 -73.05
C SER A 157 58.47 22.84 -71.79
N SER A 158 59.14 23.97 -71.59
CA SER A 158 58.88 25.08 -70.69
C SER A 158 57.46 25.63 -70.73
N GLY A 159 56.96 26.11 -69.59
CA GLY A 159 55.76 26.93 -69.50
C GLY A 159 55.51 27.37 -68.06
N ASP A 160 55.92 28.60 -67.77
CA ASP A 160 55.76 29.37 -66.54
C ASP A 160 54.30 29.83 -66.33
N GLU A 161 54.06 30.41 -65.14
CA GLU A 161 52.88 31.17 -64.67
C GLU A 161 51.69 30.30 -64.23
N GLY A 162 51.08 30.44 -63.06
CA GLY A 162 50.91 31.55 -62.13
C GLY A 162 49.45 31.49 -61.65
N GLY A 163 49.16 31.77 -60.37
CA GLY A 163 47.77 31.93 -59.93
C GLY A 163 47.42 31.28 -58.60
N ASP A 164 47.71 32.01 -57.53
CA ASP A 164 46.94 32.07 -56.29
C ASP A 164 45.43 32.20 -56.56
N THR A 165 44.60 31.53 -55.74
CA THR A 165 43.37 32.04 -55.09
C THR A 165 42.40 30.90 -54.75
N GLY A 166 41.81 30.96 -53.55
CA GLY A 166 40.51 30.34 -53.30
C GLY A 166 40.39 29.52 -52.02
N GLU A 167 40.34 30.22 -50.89
CA GLU A 167 39.57 29.88 -49.68
C GLU A 167 38.50 28.79 -49.82
N HIS A 168 38.55 27.79 -48.94
CA HIS A 168 37.34 27.25 -48.31
C HIS A 168 37.68 26.79 -46.88
N LEU A 169 37.53 27.72 -45.94
CA LEU A 169 37.39 27.41 -44.51
C LEU A 169 35.94 26.98 -44.29
N GLU A 170 35.72 25.71 -43.95
CA GLU A 170 34.43 25.26 -43.42
C GLU A 170 34.19 25.86 -42.02
N PRO A 171 32.94 26.19 -41.65
CA PRO A 171 32.66 26.78 -40.34
C PRO A 171 32.78 25.72 -39.23
N PRO A 172 33.07 26.13 -37.97
CA PRO A 172 33.12 25.20 -36.85
C PRO A 172 31.72 24.67 -36.52
N ILE A 173 31.66 23.37 -36.23
CA ILE A 173 30.48 22.66 -35.73
C ILE A 173 30.03 23.33 -34.43
N GLN A 174 28.84 23.95 -34.44
CA GLN A 174 28.19 24.43 -33.21
C GLN A 174 27.66 23.22 -32.45
N LEU A 175 28.39 22.82 -31.41
CA LEU A 175 27.91 21.92 -30.37
C LEU A 175 26.90 22.71 -29.54
N TYR A 176 25.60 22.56 -29.83
CA TYR A 176 24.57 23.04 -28.91
C TYR A 176 24.53 22.11 -27.70
N ASP A 177 25.02 22.64 -26.58
CA ASP A 177 24.73 22.16 -25.24
C ASP A 177 23.23 22.39 -24.98
N GLN A 178 22.42 21.33 -25.06
CA GLN A 178 21.07 21.36 -24.52
C GLN A 178 21.16 20.90 -23.07
N GLU A 179 21.53 21.84 -22.18
CA GLU A 179 21.12 21.78 -20.79
C GLU A 179 19.60 21.79 -20.74
N ARG A 180 19.02 20.59 -20.74
CA ARG A 180 17.63 20.37 -20.37
C ARG A 180 17.56 20.44 -18.85
N THR A 181 17.57 21.66 -18.35
CA THR A 181 17.07 21.98 -17.02
C THR A 181 15.55 21.94 -17.12
N ASP A 182 14.92 20.99 -16.46
CA ASP A 182 13.52 21.12 -16.06
C ASP A 182 13.38 20.72 -14.58
N PRO A 183 12.46 21.36 -13.86
CA PRO A 183 12.38 21.39 -12.39
C PRO A 183 11.82 20.12 -11.73
#